data_AF-A0A387FPH4-F1
#
_entry.id   AF-A0A387FPH4-F1
#
_cell.length_a   1.000
_cell.length_b   1.000
_cell.length_c   1.000
_cell.angle_alpha   90.00
_cell.angle_beta   90.00
_cell.angle_gamma   90.00
#
_symmetry.space_group_name_H-M   'P 1'
#
loop_
_entity.id
_entity.type
_entity.pdbx_description
1 polymer ?
#
loop_
_entity_poly.entity_id
_entity_poly.type
_entity_poly.pdbx_seq_one_letter_code
_entity_poly.pdbx_strand_id
1 'polypeptide(L)'
;MRVFSLPLRLRAELGVLGEDDLNTLYAFISVLSLAVAGVSLLSILGRRLRRRAALALGASVVAFFVSISLFTPDQPANATQVETTTPKAETLARPDMPALPVKDEPPPRPVDGSPGIARICLADKDVHLKAQDEIIIPATTVFEDDGPNLGKPEDPSTWHYEVKEGFQFPAQLLTLTAVSLQKSKPCAEAKVQMLTGVGGTETTKRALDKHIFVIDDVLDYPIPTARPPVEIGKLIDDISVEAMLTTDVTQSVVRPKPDLFNDEVNAAKCLAGAKKLAAYLGGGTGQQRSMNIEIGHVGAATTVTYGCPFGPKQKPDFAVYWEGKARPPSDIAALIAKGGEFVTGATRAEIMTETSACVTDALKSSAAELADREVRGVKIECQAFTRDGGGGSVTIYRRFGADPAHPEISDNAAAAADQVSRELKIEGDRKAVEALRFAEWYQDPTIPQNVKVFSMMAARVLSLQQRCPSSKPHEDQIAKWAADAGVKWSDIAPGGRYASLMTKMLAEMQSGTTKESIAEACEAIKKYD
;
A
#
# COMPACT_ATOMS: atom_id res chain seq x y z
N MET A 1 32.98 21.69 19.32
CA MET A 1 32.57 21.14 18.02
C MET A 1 33.25 21.95 16.92
N ARG A 2 34.12 21.33 16.11
CA ARG A 2 34.78 22.00 14.98
C ARG A 2 33.81 22.06 13.81
N VAL A 3 33.56 23.28 13.35
CA VAL A 3 32.69 23.61 12.22
C VAL A 3 33.47 23.38 10.93
N PHE A 4 32.93 22.57 10.02
CA PHE A 4 33.37 22.56 8.62
C PHE A 4 32.78 23.78 7.93
N SER A 5 33.63 24.73 7.55
CA SER A 5 33.30 25.83 6.65
C SER A 5 33.49 25.37 5.20
N LEU A 6 32.41 25.35 4.41
CA LEU A 6 32.50 25.29 2.94
C LEU A 6 32.49 26.71 2.36
N PRO A 7 33.21 26.97 1.26
CA PRO A 7 33.37 28.32 0.73
C PRO A 7 32.15 28.82 -0.05
N LEU A 8 31.78 30.07 0.22
CA LEU A 8 30.87 30.88 -0.59
C LEU A 8 31.43 31.06 -2.01
N ARG A 9 30.99 30.24 -2.96
CA ARG A 9 31.11 30.55 -4.40
C ARG A 9 30.05 29.82 -5.24
N LEU A 10 28.79 30.00 -4.87
CA LEU A 10 27.62 29.67 -5.69
C LEU A 10 26.51 30.65 -5.31
N ARG A 11 26.62 31.90 -5.79
CA ARG A 11 25.58 32.92 -5.52
C ARG A 11 25.41 33.96 -6.62
N ALA A 12 25.91 33.70 -7.83
CA ALA A 12 25.83 34.68 -8.92
C ALA A 12 24.98 34.24 -10.13
N GLU A 13 24.48 33.00 -10.19
CA GLU A 13 23.62 32.56 -11.30
C GLU A 13 22.51 31.63 -10.78
N LEU A 14 21.44 32.21 -10.26
CA LEU A 14 20.16 31.52 -10.05
C LEU A 14 19.02 32.46 -10.47
N GLY A 15 19.02 32.79 -11.75
CA GLY A 15 17.83 33.20 -12.48
C GLY A 15 17.47 32.05 -13.41
N VAL A 16 16.29 31.44 -13.17
CA VAL A 16 15.72 30.29 -13.90
C VAL A 16 16.37 28.94 -13.55
N LEU A 17 15.78 28.22 -12.59
CA LEU A 17 16.08 26.80 -12.37
C LEU A 17 15.35 25.97 -13.42
N GLY A 18 16.11 25.15 -14.15
CA GLY A 18 15.56 24.15 -15.07
C GLY A 18 15.06 22.91 -14.33
N GLU A 19 14.25 22.11 -15.02
CA GLU A 19 13.61 20.87 -14.52
C GLU A 19 14.62 19.86 -13.93
N ASP A 20 15.88 19.91 -14.37
CA ASP A 20 16.98 19.05 -13.89
C ASP A 20 17.50 19.42 -12.49
N ASP A 21 17.39 20.68 -12.07
CA ASP A 21 17.80 21.11 -10.73
C ASP A 21 16.78 20.70 -9.66
N LEU A 22 15.50 20.61 -10.06
CA LEU A 22 14.43 20.12 -9.19
C LEU A 22 14.59 18.62 -8.91
N ASN A 23 14.95 17.83 -9.92
CA ASN A 23 15.26 16.41 -9.77
C ASN A 23 16.48 16.16 -8.87
N THR A 24 17.49 17.03 -8.94
CA THR A 24 18.66 16.97 -8.07
C THR A 24 18.31 17.26 -6.60
N LEU A 25 17.39 18.20 -6.36
CA LEU A 25 16.88 18.51 -5.02
C LEU A 25 16.02 17.36 -4.45
N TYR A 26 15.18 16.73 -5.27
CA TYR A 26 14.39 15.56 -4.87
C TYR A 26 15.27 14.33 -4.56
N ALA A 27 16.33 14.11 -5.33
CA ALA A 27 17.31 13.06 -5.05
C ALA A 27 18.00 13.30 -3.69
N PHE A 28 18.37 14.55 -3.40
CA PHE A 28 18.99 14.91 -2.12
C PHE A 28 18.05 14.72 -0.92
N ILE A 29 16.78 15.11 -1.04
CA ILE A 29 15.76 14.89 0.00
C ILE A 29 15.50 13.39 0.23
N SER A 30 15.49 12.60 -0.84
CA SER A 30 15.28 11.14 -0.77
C SER A 30 16.43 10.44 -0.05
N VAL A 31 17.68 10.82 -0.32
CA VAL A 31 18.87 10.31 0.38
C VAL A 31 18.86 10.69 1.87
N LEU A 32 18.46 11.93 2.20
CA LEU A 32 18.34 12.35 3.60
C LEU A 32 17.26 11.55 4.35
N SER A 33 16.13 11.29 3.69
CA SER A 33 15.01 10.53 4.25
C SER A 33 15.39 9.06 4.51
N LEU A 34 16.12 8.45 3.58
CA LEU A 34 16.68 7.08 3.74
C LEU A 34 17.70 7.02 4.87
N ALA A 35 18.55 8.04 5.05
CA ALA A 35 19.51 8.09 6.15
C ALA A 35 18.80 8.17 7.52
N VAL A 36 17.74 8.99 7.64
CA VAL A 36 16.93 9.10 8.86
C VAL A 36 16.17 7.80 9.16
N ALA A 37 15.62 7.15 8.13
CA ALA A 37 14.97 5.85 8.25
C ALA A 37 15.95 4.74 8.68
N GLY A 38 17.17 4.73 8.12
CA GLY A 38 18.23 3.78 8.50
C GLY A 38 18.69 3.94 9.96
N VAL A 39 18.84 5.18 10.44
CA VAL A 39 19.17 5.46 11.85
C VAL A 39 18.04 5.01 12.78
N SER A 40 16.79 5.18 12.37
CA SER A 40 15.61 4.74 13.13
C SER A 40 15.50 3.21 13.18
N LEU A 41 15.76 2.53 12.06
CA LEU A 41 15.77 1.07 11.96
C LEU A 41 16.90 0.46 12.80
N LEU A 42 18.11 1.04 12.76
CA LEU A 42 19.24 0.65 13.62
C LEU A 42 18.94 0.87 15.10
N SER A 43 18.19 1.92 15.45
CA SER A 43 17.75 2.19 16.82
C SER A 43 16.73 1.16 17.32
N ILE A 44 15.81 0.72 16.45
CA ILE A 44 14.80 -0.32 16.74
C ILE A 44 15.46 -1.70 16.84
N LEU A 45 16.38 -2.03 15.91
CA LEU A 45 17.16 -3.27 15.94
C LEU A 45 18.08 -3.31 17.17
N GLY A 46 18.72 -2.19 17.53
CA GLY A 46 19.52 -2.07 18.75
C GLY A 46 18.70 -2.29 20.04
N ARG A 47 17.44 -1.84 20.07
CA ARG A 47 16.51 -2.13 21.19
C ARG A 47 16.06 -3.60 21.22
N ARG A 48 15.85 -4.24 20.06
CA ARG A 48 15.51 -5.68 19.96
C ARG A 48 16.70 -6.58 20.35
N LEU A 49 17.92 -6.23 19.95
CA LEU A 49 19.14 -6.94 20.35
C LEU A 49 19.44 -6.79 21.85
N ARG A 50 19.22 -5.60 22.44
CA ARG A 50 19.33 -5.42 23.90
C ARG A 50 18.29 -6.20 24.70
N ARG A 51 17.07 -6.39 24.18
CA ARG A 51 16.03 -7.21 24.84
C ARG A 51 16.31 -8.72 24.74
N ARG A 52 16.97 -9.19 23.69
CA ARG A 52 17.40 -10.60 23.57
C ARG A 52 18.66 -10.90 24.37
N ALA A 53 19.56 -9.92 24.55
CA ALA A 53 20.75 -10.06 25.38
C ALA A 53 20.47 -10.05 26.90
N ALA A 54 19.29 -9.61 27.34
CA ALA A 54 18.91 -9.61 28.75
C ALA A 54 18.42 -10.98 29.27
N LEU A 55 18.29 -11.99 28.40
CA LEU A 55 17.78 -13.33 28.74
C LEU A 55 18.83 -14.46 28.62
N ALA A 56 20.10 -14.14 28.35
CA ALA A 56 21.18 -15.11 28.30
C ALA A 56 22.45 -14.54 28.94
N LEU A 57 22.72 -14.95 30.19
CA LEU A 57 24.03 -15.11 30.88
C LEU A 57 25.02 -13.91 30.84
N GLY A 58 25.55 -13.41 31.95
CA GLY A 58 26.45 -14.19 32.82
C GLY A 58 27.86 -14.28 32.23
N ALA A 59 28.74 -13.35 32.63
CA ALA A 59 30.21 -13.35 32.52
C ALA A 59 30.91 -13.15 31.13
N SER A 60 31.70 -12.06 31.09
CA SER A 60 33.04 -11.85 30.49
C SER A 60 33.29 -12.12 29.00
N VAL A 61 33.73 -11.09 28.25
CA VAL A 61 35.13 -10.87 27.77
C VAL A 61 35.17 -9.71 26.75
N VAL A 62 36.32 -9.04 26.75
CA VAL A 62 36.74 -7.77 26.14
C VAL A 62 37.20 -7.90 24.68
N ALA A 63 37.02 -6.80 23.93
CA ALA A 63 37.75 -6.33 22.73
C ALA A 63 37.53 -6.99 21.35
N PHE A 64 37.22 -6.19 20.31
CA PHE A 64 38.22 -5.63 19.38
C PHE A 64 37.60 -4.66 18.34
N PHE A 65 38.49 -3.96 17.63
CA PHE A 65 38.40 -2.70 16.89
C PHE A 65 37.76 -2.68 15.48
N VAL A 66 37.27 -1.47 15.15
CA VAL A 66 37.32 -0.68 13.89
C VAL A 66 38.09 -1.24 12.68
N SER A 67 37.49 -1.20 11.48
CA SER A 67 38.04 -0.50 10.29
C SER A 67 37.09 -0.45 9.08
N ILE A 68 37.09 0.72 8.44
CA ILE A 68 36.47 1.10 7.17
C ILE A 68 37.58 1.10 6.11
N SER A 69 37.31 0.59 4.90
CA SER A 69 37.93 1.00 3.60
C SER A 69 37.12 0.36 2.46
N LEU A 70 36.41 1.16 1.66
CA LEU A 70 36.80 1.70 0.34
C LEU A 70 36.90 0.62 -0.77
N PHE A 71 35.90 0.60 -1.64
CA PHE A 71 35.88 -0.10 -2.93
C PHE A 71 36.01 0.93 -4.06
N THR A 72 36.95 0.70 -4.97
CA THR A 72 36.91 1.17 -6.36
C THR A 72 37.29 0.01 -7.28
N PRO A 73 36.85 0.03 -8.56
CA PRO A 73 36.72 -1.15 -9.40
C PRO A 73 37.95 -1.38 -10.28
N ASP A 74 38.17 -2.61 -10.72
CA ASP A 74 38.96 -2.87 -11.92
C ASP A 74 38.40 -4.03 -12.75
N GLN A 75 38.45 -3.81 -14.06
CA GLN A 75 38.01 -4.63 -15.18
C GLN A 75 39.05 -5.72 -15.56
N PRO A 76 38.79 -6.58 -16.56
CA PRO A 76 39.23 -7.97 -16.56
C PRO A 76 40.39 -8.26 -17.52
N ALA A 77 41.04 -9.41 -17.32
CA ALA A 77 41.63 -10.22 -18.39
C ALA A 77 42.01 -11.60 -17.85
N ASN A 78 41.47 -12.69 -18.41
CA ASN A 78 42.28 -13.58 -19.25
C ASN A 78 41.51 -14.80 -19.73
N ALA A 79 41.74 -15.07 -21.01
CA ALA A 79 41.34 -16.26 -21.72
C ALA A 79 42.08 -17.50 -21.21
N THR A 80 41.42 -18.66 -21.24
CA THR A 80 42.10 -19.95 -21.21
C THR A 80 41.43 -20.88 -22.20
N GLN A 81 42.23 -21.33 -23.18
CA GLN A 81 41.92 -22.38 -24.13
C GLN A 81 41.81 -23.72 -23.40
N VAL A 82 40.82 -24.55 -23.77
CA VAL A 82 40.82 -25.98 -23.44
C VAL A 82 40.52 -26.79 -24.71
N GLU A 83 41.61 -27.31 -25.23
CA GLU A 83 41.87 -28.63 -25.83
C GLU A 83 40.68 -29.55 -26.18
N THR A 84 40.52 -29.78 -27.48
CA THR A 84 39.67 -30.79 -28.11
C THR A 84 40.32 -32.17 -27.99
N THR A 85 39.68 -33.11 -27.31
CA THR A 85 40.05 -34.54 -27.32
C THR A 85 38.98 -35.38 -28.02
N THR A 86 39.39 -36.04 -29.10
CA THR A 86 38.64 -37.02 -29.88
C THR A 86 38.63 -38.37 -29.15
N PRO A 87 37.49 -39.05 -28.95
CA PRO A 87 37.49 -40.44 -28.54
C PRO A 87 37.43 -41.40 -29.73
N LYS A 88 38.16 -42.49 -29.49
CA LYS A 88 38.53 -43.63 -30.32
C LYS A 88 37.33 -44.57 -30.50
N ALA A 89 37.13 -45.07 -31.72
CA ALA A 89 36.13 -46.09 -32.02
C ALA A 89 36.52 -47.43 -31.38
N GLU A 90 35.61 -48.00 -30.58
CA GLU A 90 35.71 -49.33 -30.01
C GLU A 90 34.51 -50.15 -30.49
N THR A 91 34.81 -51.18 -31.28
CA THR A 91 33.86 -52.14 -31.83
C THR A 91 33.50 -53.15 -30.74
N LEU A 92 32.27 -53.11 -30.24
CA LEU A 92 31.76 -54.06 -29.25
C LEU A 92 30.55 -54.83 -29.78
N ALA A 93 30.59 -56.13 -29.54
CA ALA A 93 29.72 -57.15 -30.09
C ALA A 93 28.24 -57.01 -29.66
N ARG A 94 27.38 -57.42 -30.58
CA ARG A 94 25.92 -57.44 -30.53
C ARG A 94 25.41 -58.47 -29.51
N PRO A 95 24.67 -58.09 -28.45
CA PRO A 95 23.79 -59.01 -27.74
C PRO A 95 22.40 -59.01 -28.41
N ASP A 96 21.77 -60.19 -28.45
CA ASP A 96 20.42 -60.38 -28.97
C ASP A 96 19.40 -59.51 -28.22
N MET A 97 18.68 -58.66 -28.96
CA MET A 97 17.62 -57.82 -28.43
C MET A 97 16.34 -58.65 -28.24
N PRO A 98 15.69 -58.59 -27.05
CA PRO A 98 14.32 -59.04 -26.89
C PRO A 98 13.37 -58.18 -27.74
N ALA A 99 12.27 -58.79 -28.18
CA ALA A 99 11.27 -58.22 -29.09
C ALA A 99 10.91 -56.77 -28.72
N LEU A 100 10.99 -55.89 -29.73
CA LEU A 100 10.62 -54.49 -29.64
C LEU A 100 9.18 -54.36 -29.10
N PRO A 101 8.95 -53.55 -28.05
CA PRO A 101 7.61 -53.23 -27.60
C PRO A 101 6.83 -52.62 -28.76
N VAL A 102 5.55 -52.98 -28.85
CA VAL A 102 4.57 -52.43 -29.79
C VAL A 102 4.77 -50.93 -29.84
N LYS A 103 5.04 -50.43 -31.05
CA LYS A 103 5.29 -49.01 -31.33
C LYS A 103 4.02 -48.26 -30.96
N ASP A 104 3.95 -47.73 -29.75
CA ASP A 104 2.86 -46.87 -29.29
C ASP A 104 2.71 -45.77 -30.33
N GLU A 105 1.58 -45.81 -31.05
CA GLU A 105 1.25 -44.83 -32.05
C GLU A 105 1.23 -43.47 -31.33
N PRO A 106 2.02 -42.48 -31.79
CA PRO A 106 2.10 -41.21 -31.09
C PRO A 106 0.69 -40.64 -30.95
N PRO A 107 0.30 -40.16 -29.75
CA PRO A 107 -1.04 -39.66 -29.52
C PRO A 107 -1.39 -38.62 -30.60
N PRO A 108 -2.64 -38.62 -31.09
CA PRO A 108 -3.06 -37.71 -32.14
C PRO A 108 -2.69 -36.29 -31.77
N ARG A 109 -2.06 -35.56 -32.71
CA ARG A 109 -1.69 -34.16 -32.46
C ARG A 109 -2.94 -33.38 -32.07
N PRO A 110 -2.88 -32.54 -31.03
CA PRO A 110 -4.01 -31.71 -30.64
C PRO A 110 -4.45 -30.85 -31.83
N VAL A 111 -5.75 -30.71 -32.01
CA VAL A 111 -6.32 -29.82 -33.02
C VAL A 111 -6.03 -28.38 -32.60
N ASP A 112 -5.42 -27.60 -33.50
CA ASP A 112 -5.10 -26.19 -33.23
C ASP A 112 -6.36 -25.42 -32.82
N GLY A 113 -6.25 -24.66 -31.72
CA GLY A 113 -7.36 -23.87 -31.17
C GLY A 113 -8.30 -24.64 -30.24
N SER A 114 -7.87 -25.79 -29.70
CA SER A 114 -8.64 -26.51 -28.68
C SER A 114 -8.32 -25.99 -27.26
N PRO A 115 -9.34 -25.86 -26.38
CA PRO A 115 -9.11 -25.61 -24.97
C PRO A 115 -8.44 -26.84 -24.35
N GLY A 116 -7.52 -26.62 -23.43
CA GLY A 116 -6.92 -27.72 -22.67
C GLY A 116 -7.75 -28.07 -21.43
N ILE A 117 -7.26 -29.04 -20.68
CA ILE A 117 -7.84 -29.49 -19.43
C ILE A 117 -6.76 -29.33 -18.36
N ALA A 118 -7.12 -28.69 -17.26
CA ALA A 118 -6.30 -28.59 -16.06
C ALA A 118 -6.96 -29.34 -14.91
N ARG A 119 -6.15 -30.06 -14.13
CA ARG A 119 -6.55 -30.59 -12.82
C ARG A 119 -6.28 -29.51 -11.78
N ILE A 120 -7.35 -28.98 -11.19
CA ILE A 120 -7.32 -27.94 -10.17
C ILE A 120 -7.55 -28.59 -8.81
N CYS A 121 -6.68 -28.33 -7.85
CA CYS A 121 -6.65 -28.99 -6.55
C CYS A 121 -6.47 -28.00 -5.41
N LEU A 122 -7.07 -28.31 -4.26
CA LEU A 122 -6.74 -27.68 -2.98
C LEU A 122 -5.40 -28.25 -2.50
N ALA A 123 -4.34 -27.45 -2.55
CA ALA A 123 -2.98 -27.85 -2.20
C ALA A 123 -2.67 -27.59 -0.71
N ASP A 124 -3.26 -26.54 -0.14
CA ASP A 124 -3.00 -26.13 1.23
C ASP A 124 -3.81 -26.95 2.26
N LYS A 125 -3.12 -27.41 3.30
CA LYS A 125 -3.66 -28.19 4.41
C LYS A 125 -4.32 -27.31 5.48
N ASP A 126 -4.02 -26.02 5.49
CA ASP A 126 -4.56 -25.05 6.45
C ASP A 126 -5.99 -24.63 6.09
N VAL A 127 -6.45 -24.93 4.86
CA VAL A 127 -7.85 -24.79 4.46
C VAL A 127 -8.68 -25.94 5.02
N HIS A 128 -9.25 -25.71 6.20
CA HIS A 128 -10.11 -26.67 6.88
C HIS A 128 -11.57 -26.57 6.43
N LEU A 129 -11.98 -27.45 5.51
CA LEU A 129 -13.38 -27.61 5.11
C LEU A 129 -14.14 -28.60 6.01
N LYS A 130 -15.39 -28.29 6.34
CA LYS A 130 -16.33 -29.28 6.88
C LYS A 130 -16.75 -30.26 5.78
N ALA A 131 -17.41 -31.35 6.17
CA ALA A 131 -17.80 -32.40 5.24
C ALA A 131 -18.78 -31.90 4.15
N GLN A 132 -19.61 -30.92 4.48
CA GLN A 132 -20.61 -30.31 3.59
C GLN A 132 -20.14 -29.00 2.93
N ASP A 133 -18.94 -28.51 3.27
CA ASP A 133 -18.45 -27.27 2.71
C ASP A 133 -17.95 -27.51 1.28
N GLU A 134 -18.27 -26.57 0.41
CA GLU A 134 -17.91 -26.58 -1.00
C GLU A 134 -17.28 -25.24 -1.35
N ILE A 135 -16.09 -25.29 -1.94
CA ILE A 135 -15.42 -24.13 -2.54
C ILE A 135 -15.77 -24.12 -4.03
N ILE A 136 -16.36 -23.03 -4.50
CA ILE A 136 -16.60 -22.82 -5.92
C ILE A 136 -15.54 -21.86 -6.46
N ILE A 137 -14.65 -22.38 -7.31
CA ILE A 137 -13.75 -21.58 -8.14
C ILE A 137 -14.53 -21.16 -9.39
N PRO A 138 -14.81 -19.87 -9.60
CA PRO A 138 -15.61 -19.39 -10.72
C PRO A 138 -14.98 -19.74 -12.06
N ALA A 139 -15.82 -19.84 -13.10
CA ALA A 139 -15.33 -19.63 -14.45
C ALA A 139 -14.71 -18.23 -14.51
N THR A 140 -13.67 -18.05 -15.32
CA THR A 140 -12.85 -16.83 -15.41
C THR A 140 -11.82 -16.60 -14.30
N THR A 141 -11.57 -17.61 -13.47
CA THR A 141 -10.39 -17.63 -12.59
C THR A 141 -9.12 -17.73 -13.42
N VAL A 142 -8.17 -16.84 -13.14
CA VAL A 142 -6.84 -16.76 -13.75
C VAL A 142 -5.85 -17.50 -12.86
N PHE A 143 -5.07 -18.39 -13.45
CA PHE A 143 -3.93 -19.01 -12.82
C PHE A 143 -2.64 -18.55 -13.51
N GLU A 144 -1.62 -18.20 -12.75
CA GLU A 144 -0.29 -17.79 -13.23
C GLU A 144 0.70 -18.96 -13.07
N ASP A 145 1.57 -19.13 -14.07
CA ASP A 145 2.59 -20.19 -14.06
C ASP A 145 3.66 -19.88 -13.00
N ASP A 146 3.79 -20.77 -12.01
CA ASP A 146 4.78 -20.65 -10.94
C ASP A 146 6.07 -21.42 -11.27
N GLY A 147 6.04 -22.24 -12.33
CA GLY A 147 7.18 -22.97 -12.86
C GLY A 147 7.01 -24.50 -12.90
N PRO A 148 8.10 -25.24 -13.18
CA PRO A 148 8.05 -26.69 -13.33
C PRO A 148 7.78 -27.39 -12.00
N ASN A 149 6.84 -28.34 -12.00
CA ASN A 149 6.51 -29.21 -10.88
C ASN A 149 7.62 -30.25 -10.67
N LEU A 150 8.17 -30.29 -9.46
CA LEU A 150 9.14 -31.29 -9.03
C LEU A 150 8.49 -32.50 -8.33
N GLY A 151 7.19 -32.40 -8.03
CA GLY A 151 6.36 -33.41 -7.40
C GLY A 151 5.82 -34.49 -8.35
N LYS A 152 4.95 -35.36 -7.80
CA LYS A 152 4.23 -36.36 -8.57
C LYS A 152 2.96 -35.75 -9.17
N PRO A 153 2.75 -35.81 -10.50
CA PRO A 153 1.56 -35.27 -11.15
C PRO A 153 0.23 -35.79 -10.56
N GLU A 154 0.24 -37.02 -10.05
CA GLU A 154 -0.96 -37.70 -9.55
C GLU A 154 -1.35 -37.28 -8.13
N ASP A 155 -0.38 -36.75 -7.36
CA ASP A 155 -0.49 -36.44 -5.94
C ASP A 155 -0.22 -34.94 -5.66
N PRO A 156 -1.27 -34.11 -5.58
CA PRO A 156 -1.16 -32.68 -5.30
C PRO A 156 -0.45 -32.33 -4.00
N SER A 157 -0.45 -33.23 -3.01
CA SER A 157 0.23 -32.98 -1.75
C SER A 157 1.76 -32.98 -1.86
N THR A 158 2.27 -33.41 -3.02
CA THR A 158 3.70 -33.41 -3.36
C THR A 158 4.07 -32.32 -4.36
N TRP A 159 3.10 -31.54 -4.86
CA TRP A 159 3.37 -30.47 -5.79
C TRP A 159 4.20 -29.39 -5.10
N HIS A 160 5.28 -29.00 -5.76
CA HIS A 160 6.16 -27.91 -5.35
C HIS A 160 7.04 -27.54 -6.54
N TYR A 161 7.53 -26.31 -6.49
CA TYR A 161 8.45 -25.76 -7.48
C TYR A 161 9.62 -25.10 -6.75
N GLU A 162 10.72 -24.87 -7.47
CA GLU A 162 11.84 -24.09 -6.97
C GLU A 162 11.78 -22.69 -7.58
N VAL A 163 11.52 -21.68 -6.74
CA VAL A 163 11.58 -20.27 -7.14
C VAL A 163 13.00 -19.97 -7.61
N LYS A 164 13.18 -19.71 -8.90
CA LYS A 164 14.41 -19.11 -9.42
C LYS A 164 14.20 -17.60 -9.42
N GLU A 165 14.92 -16.89 -8.55
CA GLU A 165 14.87 -15.43 -8.51
C GLU A 165 15.05 -14.84 -9.91
N GLY A 166 14.13 -13.96 -10.30
CA GLY A 166 14.17 -13.24 -11.57
C GLY A 166 13.52 -13.95 -12.77
N PHE A 167 13.00 -15.17 -12.60
CA PHE A 167 12.17 -15.81 -13.63
C PHE A 167 10.71 -15.39 -13.47
N GLN A 168 10.17 -14.70 -14.48
CA GLN A 168 8.73 -14.53 -14.63
C GLN A 168 8.27 -15.47 -15.74
N PHE A 169 7.35 -16.38 -15.41
CA PHE A 169 6.75 -17.23 -16.42
C PHE A 169 5.55 -16.51 -17.03
N PRO A 170 5.55 -16.25 -18.34
CA PRO A 170 4.55 -15.41 -18.97
C PRO A 170 3.32 -16.23 -19.38
N ALA A 171 3.02 -17.32 -18.69
CA ALA A 171 1.89 -18.19 -18.99
C ALA A 171 0.79 -17.98 -17.96
N GLN A 172 -0.42 -17.72 -18.46
CA GLN A 172 -1.60 -17.61 -17.62
C GLN A 172 -2.70 -18.50 -18.19
N LEU A 173 -3.43 -19.19 -17.32
CA LEU A 173 -4.58 -20.01 -17.67
C LEU A 173 -5.85 -19.33 -17.22
N LEU A 174 -6.85 -19.25 -18.11
CA LEU A 174 -8.19 -18.83 -17.77
C LEU A 174 -9.13 -20.04 -17.75
N THR A 175 -9.79 -20.27 -16.63
CA THR A 175 -10.83 -21.29 -16.51
C THR A 175 -12.06 -20.95 -17.32
N LEU A 176 -12.57 -21.91 -18.08
CA LEU A 176 -13.77 -21.79 -18.90
C LEU A 176 -15.02 -22.34 -18.21
N THR A 177 -14.84 -23.10 -17.13
CA THR A 177 -15.89 -23.76 -16.37
C THR A 177 -15.60 -23.60 -14.88
N ALA A 178 -16.64 -23.33 -14.09
CA ALA A 178 -16.50 -23.29 -12.64
C ALA A 178 -16.12 -24.67 -12.08
N VAL A 179 -15.37 -24.68 -10.98
CA VAL A 179 -14.88 -25.88 -10.31
C VAL A 179 -15.38 -25.92 -8.88
N SER A 180 -15.96 -27.07 -8.50
CA SER A 180 -16.30 -27.38 -7.11
C SER A 180 -15.19 -28.21 -6.47
N LEU A 181 -14.62 -27.71 -5.39
CA LEU A 181 -13.70 -28.44 -4.52
C LEU A 181 -14.37 -28.72 -3.18
N GLN A 182 -14.26 -29.97 -2.73
CA GLN A 182 -14.85 -30.43 -1.47
C GLN A 182 -13.81 -31.23 -0.69
N LYS A 183 -14.00 -31.39 0.62
CA LYS A 183 -13.07 -32.19 1.45
C LYS A 183 -12.85 -33.62 0.92
N SER A 184 -13.91 -34.28 0.48
CA SER A 184 -13.87 -35.65 -0.07
C SER A 184 -13.35 -35.71 -1.50
N LYS A 185 -13.37 -34.57 -2.21
CA LYS A 185 -12.94 -34.43 -3.59
C LYS A 185 -12.15 -33.13 -3.74
N PRO A 186 -10.88 -33.13 -3.29
CA PRO A 186 -10.06 -31.91 -3.24
C PRO A 186 -9.57 -31.46 -4.62
N CYS A 187 -9.86 -32.23 -5.67
CA CYS A 187 -9.48 -31.94 -7.05
C CYS A 187 -10.64 -32.09 -8.01
N ALA A 188 -10.66 -31.26 -9.05
CA ALA A 188 -11.52 -31.44 -10.21
C ALA A 188 -10.81 -31.01 -11.49
N GLU A 189 -11.30 -31.49 -12.62
CA GLU A 189 -10.83 -31.07 -13.94
C GLU A 189 -11.66 -29.88 -14.44
N ALA A 190 -11.00 -28.94 -15.11
CA ALA A 190 -11.64 -27.81 -15.77
C ALA A 190 -11.07 -27.59 -17.16
N LYS A 191 -11.92 -27.10 -18.06
CA LYS A 191 -11.46 -26.58 -19.35
C LYS A 191 -10.75 -25.27 -19.12
N VAL A 192 -9.59 -25.10 -19.74
CA VAL A 192 -8.76 -23.89 -19.64
C VAL A 192 -8.31 -23.42 -21.02
N GLN A 193 -8.02 -22.14 -21.12
CA GLN A 193 -7.40 -21.51 -22.29
C GLN A 193 -6.24 -20.62 -21.84
N MET A 194 -5.28 -20.39 -22.74
CA MET A 194 -4.20 -19.44 -22.46
C MET A 194 -4.75 -18.02 -22.41
N LEU A 195 -4.36 -17.26 -21.40
CA LEU A 195 -4.65 -15.84 -21.29
C LEU A 195 -3.40 -15.06 -21.72
N THR A 196 -3.54 -14.29 -22.80
CA THR A 196 -2.48 -13.46 -23.39
C THR A 196 -2.76 -11.98 -23.16
N GLY A 197 -1.73 -11.12 -23.12
CA GLY A 197 -1.89 -9.68 -22.92
C GLY A 197 -0.99 -9.13 -21.82
N VAL A 198 -1.55 -8.35 -20.88
CA VAL A 198 -0.77 -7.84 -19.74
C VAL A 198 -0.48 -8.99 -18.77
N GLY A 199 0.78 -9.39 -18.70
CA GLY A 199 1.27 -10.49 -17.85
C GLY A 199 1.54 -11.79 -18.63
N GLY A 200 0.69 -12.13 -19.61
CA GLY A 200 0.82 -13.36 -20.40
C GLY A 200 1.32 -13.14 -21.83
N THR A 201 2.41 -13.79 -22.24
CA THR A 201 2.91 -13.78 -23.63
C THR A 201 2.81 -15.14 -24.33
N GLU A 202 2.66 -16.23 -23.57
CA GLU A 202 2.54 -17.57 -24.12
C GLU A 202 1.14 -17.81 -24.70
N THR A 203 1.09 -18.27 -25.94
CA THR A 203 -0.16 -18.62 -26.64
C THR A 203 -0.48 -20.11 -26.56
N THR A 204 0.48 -20.95 -26.18
CA THR A 204 0.32 -22.40 -26.03
C THR A 204 1.13 -22.91 -24.84
N LYS A 205 0.70 -24.03 -24.25
CA LYS A 205 1.42 -24.74 -23.18
C LYS A 205 1.19 -26.24 -23.27
N ARG A 206 2.22 -27.04 -23.02
CA ARG A 206 2.10 -28.51 -23.07
C ARG A 206 1.89 -29.10 -21.69
N ALA A 207 1.04 -30.11 -21.59
CA ALA A 207 0.85 -30.87 -20.35
C ALA A 207 2.13 -31.62 -19.94
N LEU A 208 2.93 -32.05 -20.93
CA LEU A 208 4.20 -32.75 -20.69
C LEU A 208 5.27 -31.88 -19.99
N ASP A 209 5.13 -30.56 -20.03
CA ASP A 209 6.04 -29.66 -19.34
C ASP A 209 5.86 -29.74 -17.81
N LYS A 210 4.68 -30.21 -17.34
CA LYS A 210 4.34 -30.42 -15.93
C LYS A 210 4.55 -29.17 -15.08
N HIS A 211 4.03 -28.03 -15.51
CA HIS A 211 4.08 -26.78 -14.73
C HIS A 211 2.96 -26.72 -13.68
N ILE A 212 3.25 -26.05 -12.55
CA ILE A 212 2.27 -25.68 -11.53
C ILE A 212 1.78 -24.27 -11.85
N PHE A 213 0.47 -24.07 -11.77
CA PHE A 213 -0.15 -22.77 -11.89
C PHE A 213 -0.88 -22.43 -10.60
N VAL A 214 -0.69 -21.21 -10.10
CA VAL A 214 -1.29 -20.72 -8.86
C VAL A 214 -2.38 -19.71 -9.16
N ILE A 215 -3.43 -19.69 -8.35
CA ILE A 215 -4.52 -18.72 -8.54
C ILE A 215 -4.01 -17.28 -8.33
N ASP A 216 -4.26 -16.40 -9.31
CA ASP A 216 -3.79 -15.00 -9.31
C ASP A 216 -4.95 -14.01 -9.26
N ASP A 217 -6.03 -14.25 -10.02
CA ASP A 217 -7.11 -13.28 -10.20
C ASP A 217 -8.45 -13.96 -10.55
N VAL A 218 -9.55 -13.24 -10.43
CA VAL A 218 -10.88 -13.67 -10.90
C VAL A 218 -11.52 -12.53 -11.69
N LEU A 219 -11.62 -12.70 -13.01
CA LEU A 219 -12.06 -11.62 -13.90
C LEU A 219 -13.55 -11.28 -13.73
N ASP A 220 -14.40 -12.28 -13.61
CA ASP A 220 -15.82 -12.15 -13.34
C ASP A 220 -16.17 -13.01 -12.12
N TYR A 221 -16.31 -12.33 -10.97
CA TYR A 221 -16.71 -12.97 -9.73
C TYR A 221 -18.22 -12.78 -9.52
N PRO A 222 -19.05 -13.81 -9.76
CA PRO A 222 -20.46 -13.74 -9.45
C PRO A 222 -20.62 -13.65 -7.93
N ILE A 223 -21.18 -12.53 -7.45
CA ILE A 223 -21.34 -12.28 -6.02
C ILE A 223 -22.23 -13.39 -5.43
N PRO A 224 -21.72 -14.22 -4.51
CA PRO A 224 -22.53 -15.26 -3.91
C PRO A 224 -23.70 -14.67 -3.11
N THR A 225 -24.87 -15.32 -3.14
CA THR A 225 -26.02 -14.90 -2.33
C THR A 225 -25.80 -15.17 -0.83
N ALA A 226 -24.99 -16.17 -0.51
CA ALA A 226 -24.57 -16.52 0.84
C ALA A 226 -23.05 -16.41 0.97
N ARG A 227 -22.55 -16.14 2.19
CA ARG A 227 -21.11 -16.10 2.45
C ARG A 227 -20.49 -17.49 2.16
N PRO A 228 -19.46 -17.59 1.30
CA PRO A 228 -18.80 -18.86 1.06
C PRO A 228 -18.06 -19.33 2.33
N PRO A 229 -17.82 -20.65 2.49
CA PRO A 229 -17.05 -21.18 3.62
C PRO A 229 -15.61 -20.61 3.67
N VAL A 230 -15.03 -20.36 2.50
CA VAL A 230 -13.72 -19.75 2.31
C VAL A 230 -13.85 -18.68 1.22
N GLU A 231 -13.38 -17.47 1.51
CA GLU A 231 -13.37 -16.38 0.53
C GLU A 231 -12.26 -16.61 -0.50
N ILE A 232 -12.52 -16.22 -1.76
CA ILE A 232 -11.54 -16.40 -2.84
C ILE A 232 -10.24 -15.64 -2.58
N GLY A 233 -10.32 -14.42 -2.03
CA GLY A 233 -9.11 -13.63 -1.80
C GLY A 233 -8.18 -14.31 -0.81
N LYS A 234 -8.71 -15.02 0.19
CA LYS A 234 -7.92 -15.91 1.04
C LYS A 234 -7.23 -17.02 0.27
N LEU A 235 -7.92 -17.68 -0.67
CA LEU A 235 -7.30 -18.74 -1.50
C LEU A 235 -6.16 -18.20 -2.36
N ILE A 236 -6.24 -16.93 -2.79
CA ILE A 236 -5.19 -16.24 -3.53
C ILE A 236 -4.02 -15.85 -2.62
N ASP A 237 -4.32 -15.24 -1.48
CA ASP A 237 -3.30 -14.77 -0.54
C ASP A 237 -2.48 -15.94 0.04
N ASP A 238 -3.12 -17.08 0.30
CA ASP A 238 -2.49 -18.28 0.87
C ASP A 238 -1.98 -19.26 -0.20
N ILE A 239 -2.20 -18.97 -1.50
CA ILE A 239 -1.84 -19.86 -2.64
C ILE A 239 -2.44 -21.26 -2.44
N SER A 240 -3.66 -21.34 -1.90
CA SER A 240 -4.23 -22.61 -1.46
C SER A 240 -4.72 -23.51 -2.59
N VAL A 241 -4.84 -22.96 -3.81
CA VAL A 241 -5.38 -23.67 -4.99
C VAL A 241 -4.37 -23.64 -6.12
N GLU A 242 -3.99 -24.82 -6.57
CA GLU A 242 -3.03 -25.04 -7.64
C GLU A 242 -3.70 -25.76 -8.82
N ALA A 243 -3.18 -25.54 -10.01
CA ALA A 243 -3.61 -26.19 -11.23
C ALA A 243 -2.42 -26.80 -11.98
N MET A 244 -2.65 -27.92 -12.66
CA MET A 244 -1.67 -28.55 -13.54
C MET A 244 -2.37 -29.07 -14.79
N LEU A 245 -1.79 -28.81 -15.97
CA LEU A 245 -2.35 -29.25 -17.24
C LEU A 245 -2.30 -30.79 -17.36
N THR A 246 -3.43 -31.38 -17.72
CA THR A 246 -3.55 -32.80 -18.09
C THR A 246 -3.63 -32.99 -19.60
N THR A 247 -4.03 -31.95 -20.34
CA THR A 247 -3.93 -31.89 -21.80
C THR A 247 -3.33 -30.56 -22.25
N ASP A 248 -2.70 -30.56 -23.44
CA ASP A 248 -2.14 -29.36 -24.04
C ASP A 248 -3.21 -28.27 -24.23
N VAL A 249 -2.78 -27.01 -24.13
CA VAL A 249 -3.61 -25.83 -24.43
C VAL A 249 -3.06 -25.19 -25.68
N THR A 250 -3.88 -25.13 -26.73
CA THR A 250 -3.51 -24.46 -28.00
C THR A 250 -4.41 -23.25 -28.31
N GLN A 251 -5.54 -23.13 -27.62
CA GLN A 251 -6.40 -21.95 -27.66
C GLN A 251 -5.87 -20.85 -26.74
N SER A 252 -5.85 -19.62 -27.26
CA SER A 252 -5.59 -18.42 -26.47
C SER A 252 -6.72 -17.41 -26.59
N VAL A 253 -6.93 -16.66 -25.51
CA VAL A 253 -7.77 -15.47 -25.48
C VAL A 253 -6.91 -14.28 -25.10
N VAL A 254 -7.16 -13.14 -25.72
CA VAL A 254 -6.50 -11.89 -25.37
C VAL A 254 -7.25 -11.29 -24.20
N ARG A 255 -6.60 -11.16 -23.05
CA ARG A 255 -7.03 -10.29 -21.96
C ARG A 255 -7.17 -8.90 -22.57
N PRO A 256 -8.34 -8.24 -22.48
CA PRO A 256 -8.48 -6.87 -22.94
C PRO A 256 -7.30 -6.08 -22.40
N LYS A 257 -6.51 -5.50 -23.31
CA LYS A 257 -5.40 -4.66 -22.91
C LYS A 257 -6.06 -3.60 -22.02
N PRO A 258 -5.62 -3.43 -20.76
CA PRO A 258 -6.04 -2.27 -20.00
C PRO A 258 -5.79 -1.07 -20.89
N ASP A 259 -6.66 -0.07 -20.87
CA ASP A 259 -6.35 1.22 -21.52
C ASP A 259 -5.09 1.76 -20.84
N LEU A 260 -3.93 1.35 -21.35
CA LEU A 260 -2.64 1.56 -20.72
C LEU A 260 -2.33 3.05 -20.82
N PHE A 261 -2.14 3.66 -19.65
CA PHE A 261 -1.38 4.90 -19.44
C PHE A 261 -1.86 6.14 -20.19
N ASN A 262 -3.17 6.34 -20.28
CA ASN A 262 -3.62 7.73 -20.36
C ASN A 262 -3.89 8.22 -18.93
N ASP A 263 -2.83 8.68 -18.27
CA ASP A 263 -2.88 9.19 -16.90
C ASP A 263 -3.90 10.32 -16.76
N GLU A 264 -4.09 11.13 -17.80
CA GLU A 264 -5.12 12.18 -17.83
C GLU A 264 -6.53 11.60 -17.84
N VAL A 265 -6.80 10.59 -18.67
CA VAL A 265 -8.10 9.90 -18.71
C VAL A 265 -8.35 9.16 -17.39
N ASN A 266 -7.34 8.51 -16.81
CA ASN A 266 -7.46 7.80 -15.55
C ASN A 266 -7.67 8.76 -14.37
N ALA A 267 -6.96 9.89 -14.34
CA ALA A 267 -7.19 10.96 -13.37
C ALA A 267 -8.59 11.56 -13.51
N ALA A 268 -9.06 11.80 -14.74
CA ALA A 268 -10.42 12.30 -14.99
C ALA A 268 -11.49 11.29 -14.56
N LYS A 269 -11.31 9.99 -14.88
CA LYS A 269 -12.19 8.90 -14.41
C LYS A 269 -12.19 8.82 -12.89
N CYS A 270 -11.02 8.92 -12.25
CA CYS A 270 -10.92 8.91 -10.80
C CYS A 270 -11.64 10.11 -10.17
N LEU A 271 -11.39 11.32 -10.67
CA LEU A 271 -12.08 12.53 -10.20
C LEU A 271 -13.59 12.44 -10.39
N ALA A 272 -14.05 11.89 -11.51
CA ALA A 272 -15.48 11.65 -11.73
C ALA A 272 -16.06 10.66 -10.71
N GLY A 273 -15.35 9.58 -10.38
CA GLY A 273 -15.73 8.64 -9.32
C GLY A 273 -15.78 9.30 -7.94
N ALA A 274 -14.74 10.06 -7.58
CA ALA A 274 -14.66 10.79 -6.32
C ALA A 274 -15.78 11.84 -6.18
N LYS A 275 -16.13 12.55 -7.27
CA LYS A 275 -17.26 13.50 -7.29
C LYS A 275 -18.59 12.81 -7.03
N LYS A 276 -18.82 11.64 -7.66
CA LYS A 276 -20.03 10.85 -7.42
C LYS A 276 -20.10 10.37 -5.97
N LEU A 277 -18.99 9.88 -5.42
CA LEU A 277 -18.92 9.50 -4.01
C LEU A 277 -19.17 10.72 -3.10
N ALA A 278 -18.52 11.86 -3.35
CA ALA A 278 -18.70 13.08 -2.56
C ALA A 278 -20.17 13.50 -2.52
N ALA A 279 -20.83 13.54 -3.69
CA ALA A 279 -22.25 13.83 -3.80
C ALA A 279 -23.12 12.79 -3.07
N TYR A 280 -22.78 11.50 -3.18
CA TYR A 280 -23.46 10.45 -2.45
C TYR A 280 -23.35 10.64 -0.93
N LEU A 281 -22.17 11.00 -0.43
CA LEU A 281 -21.90 11.20 0.99
C LEU A 281 -22.44 12.53 1.53
N GLY A 282 -22.65 13.53 0.67
CA GLY A 282 -23.11 14.87 1.03
C GLY A 282 -21.97 15.86 1.31
N GLY A 283 -20.80 15.66 0.68
CA GLY A 283 -19.64 16.57 0.79
C GLY A 283 -19.11 16.98 -0.59
N GLY A 284 -17.83 17.34 -0.66
CA GLY A 284 -17.17 17.76 -1.90
C GLY A 284 -15.78 17.13 -2.07
N THR A 285 -15.26 17.13 -3.29
CA THR A 285 -13.90 16.69 -3.58
C THR A 285 -12.91 17.79 -3.22
N GLY A 286 -11.90 17.43 -2.43
CA GLY A 286 -10.76 18.25 -2.08
C GLY A 286 -9.56 18.00 -2.99
N GLN A 287 -8.36 18.11 -2.41
CA GLN A 287 -7.11 17.95 -3.13
C GLN A 287 -6.88 16.49 -3.53
N GLN A 288 -6.42 16.27 -4.76
CA GLN A 288 -5.84 14.99 -5.15
C GLN A 288 -4.40 14.88 -4.64
N ARG A 289 -4.11 13.82 -3.89
CA ARG A 289 -2.79 13.49 -3.35
C ARG A 289 -2.38 12.12 -3.88
N SER A 290 -1.44 12.10 -4.83
CA SER A 290 -1.00 10.87 -5.49
C SER A 290 -2.21 10.09 -6.04
N MET A 291 -2.48 8.91 -5.51
CA MET A 291 -3.57 8.02 -5.92
C MET A 291 -4.86 8.26 -5.15
N ASN A 292 -4.98 9.29 -4.31
CA ASN A 292 -6.18 9.51 -3.48
C ASN A 292 -6.77 10.89 -3.71
N ILE A 293 -8.11 10.98 -3.70
CA ILE A 293 -8.83 12.26 -3.69
C ILE A 293 -9.50 12.42 -2.33
N GLU A 294 -9.17 13.49 -1.62
CA GLU A 294 -9.82 13.79 -0.34
C GLU A 294 -11.29 14.14 -0.55
N ILE A 295 -12.16 13.65 0.32
CA ILE A 295 -13.58 14.02 0.37
C ILE A 295 -13.78 14.86 1.63
N GLY A 296 -14.06 16.15 1.44
CA GLY A 296 -14.22 17.11 2.53
C GLY A 296 -15.69 17.31 2.93
N HIS A 297 -15.87 17.86 4.13
CA HIS A 297 -17.18 18.20 4.73
C HIS A 297 -18.14 17.00 4.85
N VAL A 298 -17.61 15.79 5.13
CA VAL A 298 -18.39 14.57 5.33
C VAL A 298 -18.31 14.09 6.78
N GLY A 299 -19.30 14.47 7.59
CA GLY A 299 -19.39 14.06 9.00
C GLY A 299 -18.22 14.55 9.87
N ALA A 300 -17.96 13.86 10.98
CA ALA A 300 -16.88 14.18 11.92
C ALA A 300 -15.56 13.45 11.61
N ALA A 301 -15.41 12.86 10.42
CA ALA A 301 -14.21 12.10 10.07
C ALA A 301 -13.01 13.04 9.96
N THR A 302 -11.84 12.58 10.43
CA THR A 302 -10.61 13.36 10.32
C THR A 302 -10.20 13.51 8.87
N THR A 303 -10.27 12.41 8.12
CA THR A 303 -9.95 12.34 6.70
C THR A 303 -10.82 11.29 6.06
N VAL A 304 -11.32 11.58 4.85
CA VAL A 304 -12.01 10.61 3.99
C VAL A 304 -11.35 10.68 2.62
N THR A 305 -11.06 9.54 2.02
CA THR A 305 -10.42 9.49 0.70
C THR A 305 -11.12 8.50 -0.22
N TYR A 306 -11.07 8.84 -1.50
CA TYR A 306 -11.38 7.94 -2.61
C TYR A 306 -10.07 7.55 -3.30
N GLY A 307 -9.74 6.26 -3.29
CA GLY A 307 -8.58 5.71 -3.95
C GLY A 307 -8.80 5.53 -5.46
N CYS A 308 -7.87 6.04 -6.24
CA CYS A 308 -7.81 5.91 -7.68
C CYS A 308 -7.16 4.56 -8.03
N PRO A 309 -7.78 3.76 -8.92
CA PRO A 309 -7.15 2.54 -9.39
C PRO A 309 -5.89 2.88 -10.20
N PHE A 310 -4.71 2.41 -9.77
CA PHE A 310 -3.44 2.64 -10.46
C PHE A 310 -3.00 1.46 -11.34
N GLY A 311 -3.89 0.51 -11.56
CA GLY A 311 -3.64 -0.63 -12.43
C GLY A 311 -4.90 -1.40 -12.78
N PRO A 312 -4.81 -2.34 -13.72
CA PRO A 312 -5.98 -3.10 -14.19
C PRO A 312 -6.62 -3.99 -13.13
N LYS A 313 -5.83 -4.41 -12.13
CA LYS A 313 -6.28 -5.23 -11.00
C LYS A 313 -6.81 -4.39 -9.84
N GLN A 314 -6.41 -3.12 -9.75
CA GLN A 314 -6.83 -2.25 -8.67
C GLN A 314 -8.21 -1.69 -8.99
N LYS A 315 -9.12 -1.79 -8.03
CA LYS A 315 -10.42 -1.14 -8.04
C LYS A 315 -10.35 0.12 -7.18
N PRO A 316 -11.28 1.07 -7.36
CA PRO A 316 -11.38 2.18 -6.44
C PRO A 316 -11.58 1.71 -5.00
N ASP A 317 -10.89 2.35 -4.07
CA ASP A 317 -11.06 2.13 -2.64
C ASP A 317 -11.67 3.36 -1.96
N PHE A 318 -12.17 3.13 -0.75
CA PHE A 318 -12.73 4.15 0.11
C PHE A 318 -12.11 4.01 1.49
N ALA A 319 -11.43 5.06 1.95
CA ALA A 319 -10.83 5.07 3.28
C ALA A 319 -11.40 6.16 4.17
N VAL A 320 -11.62 5.82 5.44
CA VAL A 320 -12.10 6.74 6.48
C VAL A 320 -11.16 6.65 7.68
N TYR A 321 -10.72 7.80 8.16
CA TYR A 321 -9.84 7.96 9.31
C TYR A 321 -10.58 8.68 10.45
N TRP A 322 -10.36 8.24 11.68
CA TRP A 322 -10.90 8.88 12.87
C TRP A 322 -9.88 8.93 14.01
N GLU A 323 -10.07 9.87 14.93
CA GLU A 323 -9.22 10.10 16.08
C GLU A 323 -10.03 10.12 17.39
N GLY A 324 -9.33 9.97 18.52
CA GLY A 324 -9.87 10.17 19.87
C GLY A 324 -10.54 8.96 20.50
N LYS A 325 -10.78 7.88 19.75
CA LYS A 325 -11.30 6.60 20.25
C LYS A 325 -10.81 5.43 19.41
N ALA A 326 -10.56 4.30 20.06
CA ALA A 326 -10.15 3.05 19.39
C ALA A 326 -11.22 2.47 18.44
N ARG A 327 -12.50 2.79 18.67
CA ARG A 327 -13.61 2.42 17.78
C ARG A 327 -14.21 3.68 17.14
N PRO A 328 -14.67 3.61 15.88
CA PRO A 328 -15.28 4.74 15.23
C PRO A 328 -16.56 5.15 15.97
N PRO A 329 -16.80 6.46 16.18
CA PRO A 329 -18.11 6.96 16.60
C PRO A 329 -19.24 6.53 15.66
N SER A 330 -20.50 6.56 16.11
CA SER A 330 -21.64 6.02 15.35
C SER A 330 -21.89 6.71 14.01
N ASP A 331 -21.67 8.01 13.94
CA ASP A 331 -21.75 8.81 12.72
C ASP A 331 -20.63 8.45 11.73
N ILE A 332 -19.42 8.20 12.23
CA ILE A 332 -18.30 7.69 11.42
C ILE A 332 -18.58 6.27 10.93
N ALA A 333 -19.10 5.39 11.78
CA ALA A 333 -19.47 4.04 11.37
C ALA A 333 -20.57 4.06 10.28
N ALA A 334 -21.55 4.97 10.39
CA ALA A 334 -22.57 5.16 9.36
C ALA A 334 -21.97 5.70 8.05
N LEU A 335 -21.00 6.62 8.13
CA LEU A 335 -20.24 7.10 6.98
C LEU A 335 -19.45 5.98 6.29
N ILE A 336 -18.76 5.14 7.07
CA ILE A 336 -18.04 3.97 6.58
C ILE A 336 -18.98 3.03 5.82
N ALA A 337 -20.12 2.68 6.42
CA ALA A 337 -21.11 1.81 5.79
C ALA A 337 -21.69 2.39 4.50
N LYS A 338 -21.97 3.69 4.49
CA LYS A 338 -22.51 4.40 3.32
C LYS A 338 -21.48 4.47 2.18
N GLY A 339 -20.24 4.85 2.46
CA GLY A 339 -19.21 4.90 1.41
C GLY A 339 -18.80 3.51 0.93
N GLY A 340 -18.72 2.53 1.82
CA GLY A 340 -18.48 1.13 1.48
C GLY A 340 -19.55 0.55 0.55
N GLU A 341 -20.83 0.83 0.80
CA GLU A 341 -21.92 0.47 -0.12
C GLU A 341 -21.73 1.08 -1.51
N PHE A 342 -21.27 2.34 -1.59
CA PHE A 342 -21.05 2.99 -2.87
C PHE A 342 -19.93 2.35 -3.69
N VAL A 343 -18.76 2.08 -3.06
CA VAL A 343 -17.60 1.54 -3.80
C VAL A 343 -17.68 0.04 -4.01
N THR A 344 -18.49 -0.68 -3.24
CA THR A 344 -18.58 -2.14 -3.34
C THR A 344 -19.93 -2.69 -3.75
N GLY A 345 -21.03 -1.93 -3.67
CA GLY A 345 -22.38 -2.44 -3.87
C GLY A 345 -22.90 -3.38 -2.78
N ALA A 346 -22.10 -3.70 -1.75
CA ALA A 346 -22.57 -4.47 -0.60
C ALA A 346 -23.50 -3.62 0.28
N THR A 347 -24.43 -4.27 0.97
CA THR A 347 -25.42 -3.55 1.80
C THR A 347 -24.75 -2.83 2.97
N ARG A 348 -25.31 -1.68 3.39
CA ARG A 348 -24.79 -0.96 4.57
C ARG A 348 -24.72 -1.82 5.83
N ALA A 349 -25.73 -2.67 6.04
CA ALA A 349 -25.79 -3.55 7.22
C ALA A 349 -24.61 -4.53 7.26
N GLU A 350 -24.25 -5.06 6.09
CA GLU A 350 -23.12 -5.98 5.95
C GLU A 350 -21.78 -5.27 6.10
N ILE A 351 -21.58 -4.13 5.42
CA ILE A 351 -20.37 -3.32 5.61
C ILE A 351 -20.20 -2.95 7.08
N MET A 352 -21.27 -2.48 7.73
CA MET A 352 -21.25 -2.14 9.17
C MET A 352 -20.85 -3.34 10.03
N THR A 353 -21.43 -4.51 9.77
CA THR A 353 -21.16 -5.74 10.52
C THR A 353 -19.70 -6.17 10.37
N GLU A 354 -19.21 -6.21 9.14
CA GLU A 354 -17.86 -6.69 8.83
C GLU A 354 -16.79 -5.67 9.23
N THR A 355 -17.03 -4.37 9.08
CA THR A 355 -16.18 -3.32 9.64
C THR A 355 -16.09 -3.41 11.17
N SER A 356 -17.22 -3.59 11.86
CA SER A 356 -17.21 -3.70 13.33
C SER A 356 -16.43 -4.93 13.81
N ALA A 357 -16.55 -6.06 13.10
CA ALA A 357 -15.76 -7.27 13.36
C ALA A 357 -14.27 -7.03 13.10
N CYS A 358 -13.93 -6.45 11.95
CA CYS A 358 -12.57 -6.09 11.55
C CYS A 358 -11.88 -5.18 12.58
N VAL A 359 -12.54 -4.10 13.01
CA VAL A 359 -12.01 -3.20 14.06
C VAL A 359 -11.84 -3.94 15.39
N THR A 360 -12.77 -4.84 15.74
CA THR A 360 -12.64 -5.64 16.98
C THR A 360 -11.45 -6.60 16.91
N ASP A 361 -11.18 -7.18 15.73
CA ASP A 361 -10.03 -8.04 15.49
C ASP A 361 -8.71 -7.26 15.53
N ALA A 362 -8.66 -6.08 14.92
CA ALA A 362 -7.48 -5.19 14.97
C ALA A 362 -7.11 -4.77 16.41
N LEU A 363 -8.11 -4.65 17.29
CA LEU A 363 -7.92 -4.32 18.71
C LEU A 363 -7.47 -5.50 19.58
N LYS A 364 -7.38 -6.72 19.03
CA LYS A 364 -6.81 -7.86 19.77
C LYS A 364 -5.31 -7.65 19.97
N SER A 365 -4.80 -8.02 21.14
CA SER A 365 -3.38 -7.87 21.48
C SER A 365 -2.42 -8.61 20.52
N SER A 366 -2.90 -9.65 19.84
CA SER A 366 -2.12 -10.43 18.87
C SER A 366 -2.07 -9.82 17.47
N ALA A 367 -2.95 -8.86 17.16
CA ALA A 367 -3.18 -8.37 15.80
C ALA A 367 -2.29 -7.17 15.43
N ALA A 368 -1.47 -6.66 16.35
CA ALA A 368 -0.59 -5.51 16.12
C ALA A 368 -1.31 -4.29 15.51
N GLU A 369 -2.52 -4.00 15.98
CA GLU A 369 -3.36 -2.87 15.54
C GLU A 369 -3.89 -2.99 14.11
N LEU A 370 -3.75 -4.15 13.44
CA LEU A 370 -4.17 -4.40 12.05
C LEU A 370 -5.06 -5.63 11.94
N ALA A 371 -6.08 -5.56 11.10
CA ALA A 371 -6.85 -6.72 10.69
C ALA A 371 -7.43 -6.49 9.30
N ASP A 372 -7.82 -7.57 8.64
CA ASP A 372 -8.59 -7.52 7.43
C ASP A 372 -9.76 -8.51 7.50
N ARG A 373 -10.76 -8.25 6.67
CA ARG A 373 -11.93 -9.10 6.49
C ARG A 373 -12.26 -9.15 5.02
N GLU A 374 -12.62 -10.34 4.58
CA GLU A 374 -13.22 -10.52 3.26
C GLU A 374 -14.64 -11.06 3.39
N VAL A 375 -15.51 -10.52 2.54
CA VAL A 375 -16.90 -10.93 2.43
C VAL A 375 -17.37 -10.78 0.98
N ARG A 376 -17.67 -11.89 0.31
CA ARG A 376 -18.30 -11.88 -1.04
C ARG A 376 -17.57 -10.98 -2.05
N GLY A 377 -16.24 -11.02 -2.03
CA GLY A 377 -15.38 -10.25 -2.95
C GLY A 377 -15.14 -8.79 -2.52
N VAL A 378 -15.62 -8.37 -1.36
CA VAL A 378 -15.27 -7.12 -0.70
C VAL A 378 -14.14 -7.38 0.29
N LYS A 379 -13.11 -6.52 0.27
CA LYS A 379 -12.04 -6.50 1.25
C LYS A 379 -12.17 -5.24 2.12
N ILE A 380 -12.07 -5.45 3.42
CA ILE A 380 -12.11 -4.41 4.45
C ILE A 380 -10.82 -4.54 5.26
N GLU A 381 -9.98 -3.53 5.19
CA GLU A 381 -8.75 -3.44 5.97
C GLU A 381 -8.96 -2.43 7.10
N CYS A 382 -8.61 -2.81 8.32
CA CYS A 382 -8.77 -1.98 9.50
C CYS A 382 -7.45 -1.79 10.22
N GLN A 383 -7.21 -0.55 10.59
CA GLN A 383 -6.24 -0.20 11.62
C GLN A 383 -6.99 0.39 12.81
N ALA A 384 -6.72 -0.10 14.02
CA ALA A 384 -7.36 0.43 15.22
C ALA A 384 -6.45 0.31 16.43
N PHE A 385 -6.37 1.37 17.23
CA PHE A 385 -5.46 1.42 18.37
C PHE A 385 -6.04 2.23 19.55
N THR A 386 -5.62 1.88 20.77
CA THR A 386 -6.03 2.56 22.03
C THR A 386 -4.98 3.52 22.57
N ARG A 387 -3.72 3.45 22.10
CA ARG A 387 -2.64 4.33 22.54
C ARG A 387 -2.81 5.74 22.01
N ASP A 388 -2.16 6.72 22.65
CA ASP A 388 -2.06 8.09 22.15
C ASP A 388 -3.42 8.76 21.86
N GLY A 389 -4.41 8.53 22.74
CA GLY A 389 -5.78 9.04 22.56
C GLY A 389 -6.67 8.15 21.68
N GLY A 390 -6.08 7.15 21.02
CA GLY A 390 -6.76 6.17 20.19
C GLY A 390 -7.21 6.74 18.84
N GLY A 391 -7.60 5.83 17.96
CA GLY A 391 -8.02 6.17 16.61
C GLY A 391 -7.97 4.95 15.70
N GLY A 392 -8.12 5.20 14.42
CA GLY A 392 -7.99 4.16 13.42
C GLY A 392 -8.33 4.61 12.01
N SER A 393 -8.27 3.65 11.11
CA SER A 393 -8.70 3.77 9.74
C SER A 393 -9.41 2.51 9.27
N VAL A 394 -10.29 2.67 8.30
CA VAL A 394 -10.92 1.57 7.57
C VAL A 394 -10.78 1.88 6.10
N THR A 395 -10.21 0.96 5.33
CA THR A 395 -10.14 0.99 3.87
C THR A 395 -11.02 -0.13 3.32
N ILE A 396 -11.92 0.22 2.40
CA ILE A 396 -12.88 -0.72 1.79
C ILE A 396 -12.72 -0.67 0.29
N TYR A 397 -12.58 -1.83 -0.34
CA TYR A 397 -12.59 -1.95 -1.79
C TYR A 397 -13.23 -3.24 -2.24
N ARG A 398 -13.71 -3.23 -3.48
CA ARG A 398 -14.12 -4.45 -4.17
C ARG A 398 -12.86 -5.11 -4.72
N ARG A 399 -12.53 -6.30 -4.21
CA ARG A 399 -11.37 -7.06 -4.68
C ARG A 399 -11.66 -7.80 -5.99
N PHE A 400 -12.88 -8.34 -6.12
CA PHE A 400 -13.28 -9.12 -7.29
C PHE A 400 -14.66 -8.74 -7.82
N GLY A 401 -14.89 -9.08 -9.09
CA GLY A 401 -16.18 -8.90 -9.76
C GLY A 401 -16.34 -7.54 -10.45
N ALA A 402 -17.48 -7.39 -11.13
CA ALA A 402 -17.82 -6.16 -11.82
C ALA A 402 -17.93 -4.97 -10.86
N ASP A 403 -17.66 -3.77 -11.36
CA ASP A 403 -17.89 -2.54 -10.61
C ASP A 403 -19.38 -2.45 -10.25
N PRO A 404 -19.71 -2.02 -9.01
CA PRO A 404 -21.11 -1.96 -8.60
C PRO A 404 -21.86 -0.93 -9.45
N ALA A 405 -23.14 -1.21 -9.71
CA ALA A 405 -24.03 -0.18 -10.21
C ALA A 405 -24.16 0.90 -9.13
N HIS A 406 -23.59 2.07 -9.39
CA HIS A 406 -23.68 3.18 -8.46
C HIS A 406 -25.13 3.68 -8.38
N PRO A 407 -25.61 4.08 -7.19
CA PRO A 407 -26.88 4.78 -7.06
C PRO A 407 -26.92 6.00 -7.98
N GLU A 408 -28.08 6.27 -8.59
CA GLU A 408 -28.27 7.51 -9.34
C GLU A 408 -28.09 8.71 -8.41
N ILE A 409 -27.12 9.57 -8.75
CA ILE A 409 -26.88 10.81 -8.04
C ILE A 409 -27.76 11.88 -8.67
N SER A 410 -28.66 12.48 -7.88
CA SER A 410 -29.50 13.57 -8.38
C SER A 410 -28.67 14.79 -8.77
N ASP A 411 -29.14 15.54 -9.75
CA ASP A 411 -28.49 16.79 -10.18
C ASP A 411 -28.28 17.78 -9.02
N ASN A 412 -29.24 17.83 -8.09
CA ASN A 412 -29.14 18.64 -6.89
C ASN A 412 -28.00 18.19 -5.97
N ALA A 413 -27.81 16.88 -5.78
CA ALA A 413 -26.71 16.35 -4.96
C ALA A 413 -25.35 16.59 -5.64
N ALA A 414 -25.28 16.42 -6.96
CA ALA A 414 -24.08 16.72 -7.73
C ALA A 414 -23.72 18.21 -7.66
N ALA A 415 -24.69 19.11 -7.83
CA ALA A 415 -24.48 20.56 -7.75
C ALA A 415 -24.05 21.01 -6.34
N ALA A 416 -24.63 20.42 -5.29
CA ALA A 416 -24.22 20.67 -3.92
C ALA A 416 -22.78 20.23 -3.67
N ALA A 417 -22.39 19.04 -4.16
CA ALA A 417 -21.02 18.56 -4.04
C ALA A 417 -20.00 19.43 -4.79
N ASP A 418 -20.35 19.90 -5.99
CA ASP A 418 -19.52 20.85 -6.73
C ASP A 418 -19.37 22.19 -5.99
N GLN A 419 -20.42 22.67 -5.32
CA GLN A 419 -20.34 23.86 -4.48
C GLN A 419 -19.38 23.66 -3.29
N VAL A 420 -19.53 22.56 -2.56
CA VAL A 420 -18.62 22.22 -1.45
C VAL A 420 -17.18 22.07 -1.95
N SER A 421 -16.98 21.47 -3.13
CA SER A 421 -15.66 21.33 -3.75
C SER A 421 -15.02 22.69 -4.05
N ARG A 422 -15.80 23.68 -4.50
CA ARG A 422 -15.32 25.06 -4.69
C ARG A 422 -14.93 25.72 -3.38
N GLU A 423 -15.71 25.54 -2.32
CA GLU A 423 -15.41 26.08 -0.98
C GLU A 423 -14.13 25.47 -0.41
N LEU A 424 -13.98 24.14 -0.50
CA LEU A 424 -12.76 23.43 -0.11
C LEU A 424 -11.54 23.94 -0.89
N LYS A 425 -11.70 24.19 -2.19
CA LYS A 425 -10.62 24.77 -3.01
C LYS A 425 -10.25 26.18 -2.56
N ILE A 426 -11.22 27.06 -2.35
CA ILE A 426 -10.97 28.44 -1.87
C ILE A 426 -10.24 28.42 -0.53
N GLU A 427 -10.67 27.56 0.39
CA GLU A 427 -10.04 27.41 1.70
C GLU A 427 -8.63 26.81 1.60
N GLY A 428 -8.43 25.83 0.70
CA GLY A 428 -7.12 25.26 0.39
C GLY A 428 -6.16 26.30 -0.20
N ASP A 429 -6.61 27.09 -1.18
CA ASP A 429 -5.84 28.16 -1.82
C ASP A 429 -5.47 29.24 -0.80
N ARG A 430 -6.39 29.61 0.09
CA ARG A 430 -6.14 30.55 1.20
C ARG A 430 -5.03 30.02 2.13
N LYS A 431 -5.13 28.77 2.57
CA LYS A 431 -4.12 28.11 3.42
C LYS A 431 -2.77 27.97 2.70
N ALA A 432 -2.77 27.69 1.39
CA ALA A 432 -1.54 27.61 0.62
C ALA A 432 -0.81 28.96 0.54
N VAL A 433 -1.54 30.06 0.36
CA VAL A 433 -0.97 31.42 0.42
C VAL A 433 -0.42 31.74 1.81
N GLU A 434 -1.11 31.34 2.88
CA GLU A 434 -0.65 31.51 4.26
C GLU A 434 0.64 30.70 4.53
N ALA A 435 0.66 29.43 4.11
CA ALA A 435 1.83 28.56 4.22
C ALA A 435 3.02 29.07 3.39
N LEU A 436 2.79 29.58 2.18
CA LEU A 436 3.85 30.18 1.35
C LEU A 436 4.43 31.43 2.02
N ARG A 437 3.58 32.32 2.55
CA ARG A 437 4.03 33.50 3.30
C ARG A 437 4.84 33.12 4.54
N PHE A 438 4.44 32.05 5.22
CA PHE A 438 5.20 31.51 6.34
C PHE A 438 6.56 30.97 5.89
N ALA A 439 6.61 30.22 4.77
CA ALA A 439 7.85 29.68 4.23
C ALA A 439 8.82 30.78 3.77
N GLU A 440 8.33 31.79 3.04
CA GLU A 440 9.09 32.97 2.63
C GLU A 440 9.69 33.68 3.84
N TRP A 441 8.87 33.91 4.88
CA TRP A 441 9.34 34.50 6.12
C TRP A 441 10.41 33.63 6.80
N TYR A 442 10.18 32.32 6.90
CA TYR A 442 11.12 31.40 7.57
C TYR A 442 12.45 31.33 6.82
N GLN A 443 12.44 31.53 5.50
CA GLN A 443 13.63 31.53 4.66
C GLN A 443 14.29 32.92 4.53
N ASP A 444 13.66 34.00 4.98
CA ASP A 444 14.19 35.36 4.88
C ASP A 444 15.56 35.47 5.60
N PRO A 445 16.67 35.71 4.87
CA PRO A 445 18.01 35.77 5.47
C PRO A 445 18.24 37.03 6.29
N THR A 446 17.39 38.05 6.17
CA THR A 446 17.49 39.29 6.95
C THR A 446 17.00 39.12 8.38
N ILE A 447 16.24 38.05 8.64
CA ILE A 447 15.71 37.71 9.96
C ILE A 447 16.68 36.73 10.63
N PRO A 448 17.36 37.11 11.73
CA PRO A 448 18.30 36.24 12.40
C PRO A 448 17.65 34.93 12.89
N GLN A 449 18.39 33.82 12.81
CA GLN A 449 17.85 32.49 13.15
C GLN A 449 17.35 32.40 14.60
N ASN A 450 18.04 33.05 15.54
CA ASN A 450 17.63 33.11 16.95
C ASN A 450 16.29 33.84 17.12
N VAL A 451 15.99 34.87 16.32
CA VAL A 451 14.69 35.56 16.30
C VAL A 451 13.59 34.63 15.77
N LYS A 452 13.86 33.84 14.73
CA LYS A 452 12.90 32.85 14.21
C LYS A 452 12.55 31.79 15.25
N VAL A 453 13.56 31.22 15.90
CA VAL A 453 13.40 30.22 16.96
C VAL A 453 12.60 30.80 18.13
N PHE A 454 12.97 31.99 18.60
CA PHE A 454 12.23 32.72 19.64
C PHE A 454 10.76 32.91 19.24
N SER A 455 10.50 33.40 18.03
CA SER A 455 9.13 33.70 17.58
C SER A 455 8.25 32.46 17.57
N MET A 456 8.77 31.32 17.08
CA MET A 456 8.05 30.05 17.09
C MET A 456 7.77 29.55 18.52
N MET A 457 8.76 29.62 19.41
CA MET A 457 8.59 29.20 20.81
C MET A 457 7.59 30.08 21.56
N ALA A 458 7.72 31.40 21.44
CA ALA A 458 6.83 32.35 22.10
C ALA A 458 5.39 32.21 21.60
N ALA A 459 5.18 32.08 20.29
CA ALA A 459 3.85 31.84 19.72
C ALA A 459 3.24 30.51 20.17
N ARG A 460 4.05 29.44 20.25
CA ARG A 460 3.59 28.14 20.77
C ARG A 460 3.15 28.25 22.23
N VAL A 461 3.95 28.89 23.09
CA VAL A 461 3.60 29.06 24.51
C VAL A 461 2.36 29.91 24.68
N LEU A 462 2.26 31.04 23.98
CA LEU A 462 1.07 31.89 24.01
C LEU A 462 -0.19 31.13 23.55
N SER A 463 -0.06 30.33 22.50
CA SER A 463 -1.15 29.49 21.99
C SER A 463 -1.58 28.42 23.00
N LEU A 464 -0.62 27.77 23.67
CA LEU A 464 -0.90 26.79 24.72
C LEU A 464 -1.53 27.45 25.95
N GLN A 465 -1.05 28.63 26.36
CA GLN A 465 -1.54 29.37 27.53
C GLN A 465 -3.01 29.77 27.35
N GLN A 466 -3.40 30.16 26.14
CA GLN A 466 -4.81 30.44 25.82
C GLN A 466 -5.70 29.19 25.90
N ARG A 467 -5.15 28.00 25.60
CA ARG A 467 -5.88 26.72 25.69
C ARG A 467 -5.86 26.10 27.07
N CYS A 468 -4.92 26.47 27.92
CA CYS A 468 -4.80 25.99 29.29
C CYS A 468 -5.05 27.13 30.30
N PRO A 469 -6.31 27.44 30.66
CA PRO A 469 -6.61 28.53 31.60
C PRO A 469 -5.95 28.39 32.98
N SER A 470 -5.55 27.17 33.36
CA SER A 470 -4.87 26.89 34.63
C SER A 470 -3.35 27.10 34.59
N SER A 471 -2.76 27.35 33.43
CA SER A 471 -1.31 27.58 33.35
C SER A 471 -0.94 28.93 33.93
N LYS A 472 0.24 29.01 34.57
CA LYS A 472 0.81 30.29 35.01
C LYS A 472 1.12 31.15 33.77
N PRO A 473 1.12 32.49 33.89
CA PRO A 473 1.62 33.34 32.81
C PRO A 473 3.11 33.08 32.55
N HIS A 474 3.50 32.93 31.28
CA HIS A 474 4.90 32.71 30.87
C HIS A 474 5.60 33.98 30.36
N GLU A 475 5.13 35.17 30.76
CA GLU A 475 5.64 36.46 30.28
C GLU A 475 7.14 36.64 30.57
N ASP A 476 7.59 36.27 31.78
CA ASP A 476 9.02 36.35 32.16
C ASP A 476 9.90 35.43 31.30
N GLN A 477 9.41 34.22 31.02
CA GLN A 477 10.12 33.24 30.21
C GLN A 477 10.20 33.70 28.73
N ILE A 478 9.11 34.26 28.20
CA ILE A 478 9.08 34.85 26.86
C ILE A 478 10.03 36.05 26.79
N ALA A 479 10.04 36.91 27.81
CA ALA A 479 10.95 38.06 27.87
C ALA A 479 12.42 37.63 27.91
N LYS A 480 12.74 36.55 28.64
CA LYS A 480 14.08 35.95 28.66
C LYS A 480 14.48 35.42 27.28
N TRP A 481 13.63 34.65 26.61
CA TRP A 481 13.93 34.18 25.24
C TRP A 481 14.08 35.31 24.23
N ALA A 482 13.30 36.38 24.37
CA ALA A 482 13.46 37.58 23.55
C ALA A 482 14.85 38.18 23.74
N ALA A 483 15.28 38.37 24.99
CA ALA A 483 16.61 38.88 25.31
C ALA A 483 17.74 37.98 24.77
N ASP A 484 17.62 36.65 24.92
CA ASP A 484 18.58 35.67 24.38
C ASP A 484 18.64 35.72 22.84
N ALA A 485 17.52 36.04 22.19
CA ALA A 485 17.45 36.26 20.74
C ALA A 485 17.92 37.66 20.29
N GLY A 486 18.35 38.53 21.22
CA GLY A 486 18.71 39.91 20.92
C GLY A 486 17.50 40.79 20.53
N VAL A 487 16.29 40.38 20.91
CA VAL A 487 15.02 41.06 20.65
C VAL A 487 14.60 41.81 21.91
N LYS A 488 14.33 43.11 21.78
CA LYS A 488 13.75 43.90 22.88
C LYS A 488 12.25 43.68 22.93
N TRP A 489 11.64 43.82 24.11
CA TRP A 489 10.18 43.79 24.24
C TRP A 489 9.48 44.79 23.31
N SER A 490 10.07 45.98 23.14
CA SER A 490 9.59 47.00 22.20
C SER A 490 9.60 46.55 20.73
N ASP A 491 10.42 45.57 20.37
CA ASP A 491 10.47 45.04 19.01
C ASP A 491 9.29 44.11 18.73
N ILE A 492 8.66 43.52 19.74
CA ILE A 492 7.51 42.60 19.59
C ILE A 492 6.17 43.21 20.03
N ALA A 493 6.19 44.30 20.80
CA ALA A 493 5.00 45.07 21.13
C ALA A 493 4.33 45.67 19.87
N PRO A 494 3.02 46.01 19.88
CA PRO A 494 2.35 46.63 18.74
C PRO A 494 3.12 47.85 18.19
N GLY A 495 3.44 47.83 16.89
CA GLY A 495 4.28 48.85 16.23
C GLY A 495 5.79 48.56 16.25
N GLY A 496 6.24 47.54 16.98
CA GLY A 496 7.62 47.06 16.99
C GLY A 496 8.03 46.36 15.69
N ARG A 497 9.35 46.24 15.47
CA ARG A 497 9.96 45.66 14.25
C ARG A 497 9.44 44.27 13.90
N TYR A 498 9.18 43.44 14.91
CA TYR A 498 8.74 42.05 14.80
C TYR A 498 7.26 41.84 15.24
N ALA A 499 6.50 42.90 15.49
CA ALA A 499 5.12 42.79 16.00
C ALA A 499 4.17 42.07 15.02
N SER A 500 4.24 42.45 13.73
CA SER A 500 3.47 41.81 12.66
C SER A 500 3.83 40.33 12.50
N LEU A 501 5.11 40.01 12.68
CA LEU A 501 5.60 38.63 12.67
C LEU A 501 5.00 37.84 13.84
N MET A 502 5.14 38.33 15.07
CA MET A 502 4.62 37.64 16.26
C MET A 502 3.12 37.39 16.17
N THR A 503 2.36 38.35 15.64
CA THR A 503 0.92 38.23 15.45
C THR A 503 0.58 37.11 14.45
N LYS A 504 1.26 37.06 13.30
CA LYS A 504 1.06 36.01 12.30
C LYS A 504 1.43 34.63 12.84
N MET A 505 2.58 34.52 13.52
CA MET A 505 3.03 33.27 14.11
C MET A 505 2.05 32.76 15.18
N LEU A 506 1.52 33.66 16.01
CA LEU A 506 0.52 33.31 17.00
C LEU A 506 -0.75 32.78 16.34
N ALA A 507 -1.24 33.43 15.29
CA ALA A 507 -2.41 32.98 14.54
C ALA A 507 -2.21 31.59 13.93
N GLU A 508 -1.04 31.31 13.34
CA GLU A 508 -0.70 30.00 12.81
C GLU A 508 -0.60 28.92 13.90
N MET A 509 0.05 29.23 15.03
CA MET A 509 0.15 28.30 16.17
C MET A 509 -1.22 28.04 16.81
N GLN A 510 -2.09 29.05 16.87
CA GLN A 510 -3.48 28.91 17.32
C GLN A 510 -4.25 27.98 16.39
N SER A 511 -4.11 28.15 15.07
CA SER A 511 -4.75 27.28 14.08
C SER A 511 -4.29 25.82 14.25
N GLY A 512 -2.99 25.59 14.44
CA GLY A 512 -2.42 24.26 14.64
C GLY A 512 -2.80 23.62 15.97
N THR A 513 -2.84 24.40 17.05
CA THR A 513 -3.25 23.90 18.38
C THR A 513 -4.75 23.69 18.50
N THR A 514 -5.57 24.06 17.50
CA THR A 514 -7.02 23.86 17.59
C THR A 514 -7.44 22.41 17.80
N LYS A 515 -6.60 21.47 17.37
CA LYS A 515 -6.82 20.02 17.50
C LYS A 515 -6.36 19.45 18.85
N GLU A 516 -5.50 20.15 19.59
CA GLU A 516 -5.00 19.68 20.88
C GLU A 516 -6.07 19.82 21.96
N SER A 517 -6.37 18.75 22.68
CA SER A 517 -7.28 18.82 23.83
C SER A 517 -6.73 19.77 24.91
N ILE A 518 -7.62 20.33 25.75
CA ILE A 518 -7.21 21.18 26.87
C ILE A 518 -6.20 20.46 27.77
N ALA A 519 -6.40 19.15 28.00
CA ALA A 519 -5.49 18.34 28.80
C ALA A 519 -4.10 18.22 28.16
N GLU A 520 -4.03 17.97 26.85
CA GLU A 520 -2.75 17.93 26.11
C GLU A 520 -2.06 19.29 26.10
N ALA A 521 -2.81 20.38 25.89
CA ALA A 521 -2.25 21.72 25.93
C ALA A 521 -1.68 22.05 27.32
N CYS A 522 -2.41 21.69 28.38
CA CYS A 522 -1.96 21.86 29.76
C CYS A 522 -0.77 20.97 30.13
N GLU A 523 -0.64 19.79 29.55
CA GLU A 523 0.54 18.95 29.77
C GLU A 523 1.75 19.44 28.97
N ALA A 524 1.52 19.90 27.74
CA ALA A 524 2.56 20.45 26.88
C ALA A 524 3.15 21.73 27.47
N ILE A 525 2.32 22.61 28.06
CA ILE A 525 2.80 23.90 28.57
C ILE A 525 3.69 23.77 29.82
N LYS A 526 3.53 22.70 30.62
CA LYS A 526 4.40 22.42 31.78
C LYS A 526 5.86 22.23 31.41
N LYS A 527 6.19 21.93 30.16
CA LYS A 527 7.58 21.83 29.67
C LYS A 527 8.29 23.19 29.64
N TYR A 528 7.55 24.27 29.82
CA TYR A 528 8.04 25.65 29.84
C TYR A 528 7.95 26.30 31.23
N ASP A 529 7.44 25.56 32.22
CA ASP A 529 7.61 25.87 33.65
C ASP A 529 9.01 25.45 34.12
#